data_AF-A0A0L8G8X1-F1
#
_entry.id   AF-A0A0L8G8X1-F1
#
_cell.length_a   1.000
_cell.length_b   1.000
_cell.length_c   1.000
_cell.angle_alpha   90.00
_cell.angle_beta   90.00
_cell.angle_gamma   90.00
#
_symmetry.space_group_name_H-M   'P 1'
#
loop_
_entity.id
_entity.type
_entity.pdbx_description
1 polymer ?
#
loop_
_entity_poly.entity_id
_entity_poly.type
_entity_poly.pdbx_seq_one_letter_code
_entity_poly.pdbx_strand_id
1 'polypeptide(L)'
;MDITQTNSLPNVVRVNGKFVEHDSTSCLAIITHLSEDVRLTVQTQFIEPILFPVNSLLEFLGDLDWNPSDGSPILKARTVRCVDGLDLILYERALSAQRAYLCSREATRNSSTTSVPKE
;
A
#
# COMPACT_ATOMS: atom_id res chain seq x y z
N MET A 1 -28.34 9.03 11.81
CA MET A 1 -27.06 9.72 12.11
C MET A 1 -26.04 9.09 11.18
N ASP A 2 -25.83 9.72 10.03
CA ASP A 2 -24.90 9.25 8.99
C ASP A 2 -23.48 9.67 9.36
N ILE A 3 -22.71 8.72 9.89
CA ILE A 3 -21.30 8.86 10.19
C ILE A 3 -20.56 7.74 9.48
N THR A 4 -20.36 7.91 8.18
CA THR A 4 -19.11 7.63 7.47
C THR A 4 -19.32 8.02 6.02
N GLN A 5 -19.04 9.29 5.71
CA GLN A 5 -18.36 9.56 4.44
C GLN A 5 -17.03 8.83 4.53
N THR A 6 -17.02 7.55 4.16
CA THR A 6 -15.79 6.82 3.94
C THR A 6 -15.16 7.47 2.73
N ASN A 7 -14.27 8.42 3.00
CA ASN A 7 -13.27 8.89 2.05
C ASN A 7 -12.48 7.63 1.69
N SER A 8 -12.96 6.90 0.67
CA SER A 8 -12.61 5.51 0.42
C SER A 8 -11.20 5.49 -0.13
N LEU A 9 -10.22 5.43 0.77
CA LEU A 9 -8.87 5.01 0.42
C LEU A 9 -9.01 3.74 -0.43
N PRO A 10 -8.26 3.63 -1.54
CA PRO A 10 -8.34 2.44 -2.36
C PRO A 10 -8.07 1.24 -1.47
N ASN A 11 -9.03 0.31 -1.40
CA ASN A 11 -8.88 -0.88 -0.58
C ASN A 11 -7.63 -1.67 -0.99
N VAL A 12 -7.24 -1.62 -2.27
CA VAL A 12 -6.07 -2.34 -2.78
C VAL A 12 -4.85 -1.42 -2.85
N VAL A 13 -3.77 -1.81 -2.20
CA VAL A 13 -2.51 -1.08 -2.16
C VAL A 13 -1.32 -1.95 -2.56
N ARG A 14 -0.26 -1.29 -3.06
CA ARG A 14 1.06 -1.89 -3.26
C ARG A 14 2.05 -1.19 -2.33
N VAL A 15 2.73 -1.95 -1.50
CA VAL A 15 3.63 -1.44 -0.46
C VAL A 15 4.97 -2.18 -0.54
N ASN A 16 6.07 -1.46 -0.42
CA ASN A 16 7.40 -2.06 -0.28
C ASN A 16 7.90 -1.88 1.16
N GLY A 17 8.77 -2.78 1.62
CA GLY A 17 9.36 -2.70 2.95
C GLY A 17 10.37 -3.80 3.21
N LYS A 18 11.27 -3.56 4.17
CA LYS A 18 12.20 -4.59 4.65
C LYS A 18 11.45 -5.61 5.48
N PHE A 19 11.65 -6.88 5.18
CA PHE A 19 11.09 -8.00 5.92
C PHE A 19 11.80 -8.17 7.25
N VAL A 20 11.08 -8.05 8.36
CA VAL A 20 11.66 -8.07 9.71
C VAL A 20 11.48 -9.44 10.35
N GLU A 21 10.25 -9.92 10.39
CA GLU A 21 9.89 -11.18 11.02
C GLU A 21 8.60 -11.74 10.43
N HIS A 22 8.41 -13.05 10.60
CA HIS A 22 7.23 -13.76 10.16
C HIS A 22 6.94 -14.91 11.10
N ASP A 23 5.69 -14.99 11.53
CA ASP A 23 5.15 -16.12 12.25
C ASP A 23 4.21 -16.89 11.33
N SER A 24 4.68 -18.04 10.87
CA SER A 24 3.92 -18.97 10.03
C SER A 24 2.69 -19.55 10.74
N THR A 25 2.67 -19.56 12.08
CA THR A 25 1.56 -20.11 12.86
C THR A 25 0.36 -19.16 12.85
N SER A 26 0.62 -17.87 13.07
CA SER A 26 -0.42 -16.82 13.01
C SER A 26 -0.63 -16.25 11.60
N CYS A 27 0.21 -16.62 10.63
CA CYS A 27 0.22 -16.06 9.28
C CYS A 27 0.34 -14.53 9.30
N LEU A 28 1.27 -14.03 10.12
CA LEU A 28 1.57 -12.60 10.26
C LEU A 28 3.05 -12.34 9.98
N ALA A 29 3.30 -11.34 9.16
CA ALA A 29 4.63 -10.80 8.90
C ALA A 29 4.70 -9.33 9.31
N ILE A 30 5.88 -8.87 9.69
CA ILE A 30 6.17 -7.46 9.92
C ILE A 30 7.14 -6.98 8.86
N ILE A 31 6.78 -5.87 8.22
CA ILE A 31 7.71 -5.11 7.39
C ILE A 31 7.95 -3.74 7.97
N THR A 32 9.10 -3.14 7.63
CA THR A 32 9.43 -1.77 8.00
C THR A 32 9.81 -0.94 6.80
N HIS A 33 9.47 0.35 6.85
CA HIS A 33 9.93 1.28 5.83
C HIS A 33 11.44 1.52 5.94
N LEU A 34 12.08 1.90 4.84
CA LEU A 34 13.53 2.03 4.78
C LEU A 34 14.05 3.34 5.37
N SER A 35 13.24 4.40 5.34
CA SER A 35 13.61 5.73 5.84
C SER A 35 13.05 6.05 7.21
N GLU A 36 12.07 5.30 7.67
CA GLU A 36 11.36 5.55 8.92
C GLU A 36 11.16 4.20 9.62
N ASP A 37 11.38 4.14 10.94
CA ASP A 37 11.13 2.95 11.77
C ASP A 37 9.62 2.66 11.93
N VAL A 38 8.83 2.99 10.91
CA VAL A 38 7.41 2.67 10.80
C VAL A 38 7.29 1.20 10.43
N ARG A 39 6.49 0.47 11.21
CA ARG A 39 6.20 -0.95 11.00
C ARG A 39 4.79 -1.12 10.46
N LEU A 40 4.62 -2.09 9.56
CA LEU A 40 3.32 -2.50 9.03
C LEU A 40 3.16 -4.00 9.22
N THR A 41 2.01 -4.38 9.80
CA THR A 41 1.59 -5.77 9.92
C THR A 41 0.99 -6.24 8.60
N VAL A 42 1.45 -7.40 8.13
CA VAL A 42 1.00 -8.02 6.89
C VAL A 42 0.43 -9.39 7.22
N GLN A 43 -0.84 -9.61 6.91
CA GLN A 43 -1.47 -10.93 6.98
C GLN A 43 -1.07 -11.75 5.75
N THR A 44 -0.46 -12.90 5.98
CA THR A 44 0.18 -13.74 4.95
C THR A 44 -0.61 -14.99 4.60
N GLN A 45 -1.82 -15.16 5.17
CA GLN A 45 -2.64 -16.37 5.07
C GLN A 45 -2.83 -16.91 3.63
N PHE A 46 -2.88 -16.03 2.62
CA PHE A 46 -3.11 -16.41 1.21
C PHE A 46 -1.82 -16.57 0.40
N ILE A 47 -0.65 -16.32 1.00
CA ILE A 47 0.65 -16.33 0.34
C ILE A 47 1.66 -17.25 1.05
N GLU A 48 1.20 -18.07 2.00
CA GLU A 48 2.03 -19.11 2.62
C GLU A 48 2.33 -20.27 1.65
N PRO A 49 3.50 -20.91 1.77
CA PRO A 49 4.61 -20.56 2.65
C PRO A 49 5.45 -19.41 2.09
N ILE A 50 5.81 -18.45 2.94
CA ILE A 50 6.77 -17.40 2.57
C ILE A 50 8.20 -17.87 2.86
N LEU A 51 9.07 -17.84 1.85
CA LEU A 51 10.46 -18.34 1.93
C LEU A 51 11.49 -17.23 1.59
N PHE A 52 11.28 -16.02 2.09
CA PHE A 52 12.24 -14.92 1.90
C PHE A 52 13.17 -14.76 3.10
N PRO A 53 14.45 -14.39 2.88
CA PRO A 53 15.36 -14.05 3.97
C PRO A 53 14.88 -12.83 4.77
N VAL A 54 15.12 -12.85 6.08
CA VAL A 54 15.02 -11.63 6.92
C VAL A 54 15.93 -10.55 6.34
N ASN A 55 15.49 -9.30 6.42
CA ASN A 55 16.07 -8.09 5.83
C ASN A 55 16.00 -7.97 4.30
N SER A 56 15.41 -8.93 3.58
CA SER A 56 15.08 -8.72 2.16
C SER A 56 14.05 -7.62 1.98
N LEU A 57 14.21 -6.83 0.92
CA LEU A 57 13.23 -5.85 0.48
C LEU A 57 12.13 -6.57 -0.29
N LEU A 58 10.92 -6.53 0.26
CA LEU A 58 9.75 -7.18 -0.33
C LEU A 58 8.75 -6.14 -0.81
N GLU A 59 8.01 -6.49 -1.84
CA GLU A 59 6.85 -5.74 -2.33
C GLU A 59 5.61 -6.61 -2.18
N PHE A 60 4.62 -6.08 -1.46
CA PHE A 60 3.33 -6.71 -1.21
C PHE A 60 2.23 -5.99 -1.98
N LEU A 61 1.30 -6.77 -2.51
CA LEU A 61 0.03 -6.29 -3.04
C LEU A 61 -1.10 -6.92 -2.23
N GLY A 62 -2.03 -6.09 -1.76
CA GLY A 62 -3.08 -6.59 -0.88
C GLY A 62 -4.14 -5.55 -0.56
N ASP A 63 -5.10 -5.98 0.26
CA ASP A 63 -6.13 -5.09 0.77
C ASP A 63 -5.68 -4.44 2.08
N LEU A 64 -5.80 -3.12 2.20
CA LEU A 64 -5.55 -2.41 3.44
C LEU A 64 -6.81 -2.47 4.33
N ASP A 65 -6.63 -2.97 5.55
CA ASP A 65 -7.65 -3.06 6.57
C ASP A 65 -7.13 -2.45 7.88
N TRP A 66 -7.99 -2.40 8.90
CA TRP A 66 -7.67 -1.82 10.20
C TRP A 66 -7.95 -2.83 11.31
N ASN A 67 -6.98 -3.01 12.21
CA ASN A 67 -7.13 -3.86 13.37
C ASN A 67 -8.22 -3.30 14.30
N PRO A 68 -9.29 -4.05 14.59
CA PRO A 68 -10.37 -3.57 15.45
C PRO A 68 -9.94 -3.37 16.91
N SER A 69 -8.84 -3.98 17.37
CA SER A 69 -8.39 -3.89 18.76
C SER A 69 -7.61 -2.62 19.07
N ASP A 70 -6.70 -2.21 18.18
CA ASP A 70 -5.80 -1.07 18.42
C ASP A 70 -5.85 0.00 17.31
N GLY A 71 -6.64 -0.22 16.24
CA GLY A 71 -6.75 0.70 15.12
C GLY A 71 -5.48 0.78 14.28
N SER A 72 -4.56 -0.18 14.38
CA SER A 72 -3.37 -0.25 13.54
C SER A 72 -3.71 -0.72 12.13
N PRO A 73 -3.03 -0.22 11.07
CA PRO A 73 -3.25 -0.72 9.72
C PRO A 73 -2.72 -2.15 9.56
N ILE A 74 -3.49 -3.01 8.89
CA ILE A 74 -3.10 -4.38 8.53
C ILE A 74 -3.25 -4.56 7.02
N LEU A 75 -2.21 -5.06 6.36
CA LEU A 75 -2.24 -5.41 4.94
C LEU A 75 -2.60 -6.89 4.75
N LYS A 76 -3.75 -7.18 4.16
CA LYS A 76 -4.14 -8.53 3.71
C LYS A 76 -3.47 -8.85 2.39
N ALA A 77 -2.29 -9.46 2.45
CA ALA A 77 -1.49 -9.73 1.27
C ALA A 77 -2.11 -10.81 0.38
N ARG A 78 -2.14 -10.53 -0.93
CA ARG A 78 -2.55 -11.45 -2.00
C ARG A 78 -1.35 -11.89 -2.85
N THR A 79 -0.32 -11.05 -2.94
CA THR A 79 0.92 -11.37 -3.64
C THR A 79 2.09 -10.74 -2.90
N VAL A 80 3.23 -11.42 -2.95
CA VAL A 80 4.50 -10.95 -2.44
C VAL A 80 5.60 -11.23 -3.47
N ARG A 81 6.57 -10.33 -3.57
CA ARG A 81 7.78 -10.55 -4.38
C ARG A 81 9.00 -9.95 -3.71
N CYS A 82 10.14 -10.62 -3.86
CA CYS A 82 11.42 -10.03 -3.52
C CYS A 82 11.81 -9.00 -4.58
N VAL A 83 12.22 -7.82 -4.13
CA VAL A 83 12.70 -6.71 -4.96
C VAL A 83 14.07 -6.22 -4.47
N ASP A 84 14.86 -7.12 -3.89
CA ASP A 84 16.26 -6.86 -3.57
C ASP A 84 17.01 -6.33 -4.81
N GLY A 85 17.75 -5.24 -4.63
CA GLY A 85 18.46 -4.56 -5.72
C GLY A 85 17.63 -3.49 -6.47
N LEU A 86 16.37 -3.26 -6.08
CA LEU A 86 15.60 -2.14 -6.60
C LEU A 86 16.26 -0.81 -6.21
N ASP A 87 16.49 0.06 -7.20
CA ASP A 87 16.88 1.45 -6.94
C ASP A 87 15.67 2.20 -6.37
N LEU A 88 15.62 2.27 -5.05
CA LEU A 88 14.54 2.91 -4.28
C LEU A 88 14.44 4.41 -4.57
N ILE A 89 15.57 5.09 -4.82
CA ILE A 89 15.57 6.52 -5.08
C ILE A 89 14.90 6.79 -6.43
N LEU A 90 15.24 5.99 -7.46
CA LEU A 90 14.61 6.10 -8.76
C LEU A 90 13.14 5.66 -8.73
N TYR A 91 12.84 4.60 -7.97
CA TYR A 91 11.47 4.13 -7.76
C TYR A 91 10.58 5.23 -7.17
N GLU A 92 11.00 5.88 -6.08
CA GLU A 92 10.24 6.95 -5.46
C GLU A 92 10.06 8.15 -6.39
N ARG A 93 11.13 8.54 -7.14
CA ARG A 93 11.02 9.61 -8.15
C ARG A 93 10.01 9.28 -9.24
N ALA A 94 10.03 8.06 -9.76
CA ALA A 94 9.09 7.60 -10.78
C ALA A 94 7.65 7.59 -10.24
N LEU A 95 7.45 7.13 -9.00
CA LEU A 95 6.16 7.11 -8.34
C LEU A 95 5.61 8.53 -8.11
N SER A 96 6.44 9.46 -7.65
CA SER A 96 6.08 10.88 -7.50
C SER A 96 5.68 11.51 -8.83
N ALA A 97 6.44 11.26 -9.91
CA ALA A 97 6.11 11.77 -11.24
C ALA A 97 4.78 11.22 -11.76
N GLN A 98 4.53 9.91 -11.56
CA GLN A 98 3.26 9.27 -11.92
C GLN A 98 2.09 9.90 -11.18
N ARG A 99 2.20 10.07 -9.85
CA ARG A 99 1.16 10.69 -9.01
C ARG A 99 0.86 12.11 -9.46
N ALA A 100 1.90 12.93 -9.68
CA ALA A 100 1.75 14.31 -10.13
C ALA A 100 1.00 14.40 -11.48
N TYR A 101 1.34 13.53 -12.43
CA TYR A 101 0.66 13.45 -13.72
C TYR A 101 -0.82 13.04 -13.59
N LEU A 102 -1.11 12.00 -12.78
CA LEU A 102 -2.48 11.54 -12.56
C LEU A 102 -3.35 12.63 -11.91
N CYS A 103 -2.84 13.29 -10.87
CA CYS A 103 -3.55 14.39 -10.20
C CYS A 103 -3.82 15.56 -11.15
N SER A 104 -2.83 15.96 -11.98
CA SER A 104 -3.02 17.03 -12.97
C SER A 104 -4.11 16.67 -13.99
N ARG A 105 -4.13 15.43 -14.47
CA ARG A 105 -5.11 14.95 -15.45
C ARG A 105 -6.54 14.91 -14.88
N GLU A 106 -6.70 14.52 -13.62
CA GLU A 106 -7.99 14.54 -12.93
C GLU A 106 -8.52 15.97 -12.76
N ALA A 107 -7.65 16.93 -12.41
CA ALA A 107 -8.01 18.34 -12.33
C ALA A 107 -8.52 18.89 -13.67
N THR A 108 -7.86 18.55 -14.78
CA THR A 108 -8.33 18.94 -16.12
C THR A 108 -9.69 18.31 -16.45
N ARG A 109 -9.90 17.03 -16.13
CA ARG A 109 -11.17 16.33 -16.36
C ARG A 109 -12.33 17.00 -15.61
N ASN A 110 -12.13 17.32 -14.33
CA ASN A 110 -13.17 17.91 -13.47
C ASN A 110 -13.53 19.36 -13.86
N SER A 111 -12.64 20.07 -14.55
CA SER A 111 -12.90 21.45 -15.04
C SER A 111 -13.79 21.51 -16.29
N SER A 112 -13.94 20.40 -17.03
CA SER A 112 -14.70 20.34 -18.30
C SER A 112 -16.20 20.02 -18.13
N THR A 113 -16.64 19.62 -16.93
CA THR A 113 -18.02 19.21 -16.64
C THR A 113 -18.95 20.33 -16.16
N THR A 114 -18.48 21.57 -16.04
CA THR A 114 -19.26 22.70 -15.45
C THR A 114 -19.80 23.70 -16.48
N SER A 115 -19.64 23.48 -17.79
CA SER A 115 -20.12 24.42 -18.82
C SER A 115 -21.16 23.82 -19.76
N VAL A 116 -22.40 23.66 -19.29
CA VAL A 116 -23.58 23.67 -20.17
C VAL A 116 -24.53 24.76 -19.65
N PRO A 117 -24.58 25.94 -20.28
CA PRO A 117 -25.60 26.94 -19.99
C PRO A 117 -26.96 26.38 -20.41
N LYS A 118 -27.93 26.42 -19.49
CA LYS A 118 -29.32 26.07 -19.78
C LYS A 118 -29.99 27.32 -20.35
N GLU A 119 -30.34 27.27 -21.63
CA GLU A 119 -31.20 28.26 -22.31
C GLU A 119 -32.65 28.16 -21.81
#